data_AF-A0A381L3F7-F1
#
_entry.id   AF-A0A381L3F7-F1
#
_cell.length_a   1.000
_cell.length_b   1.000
_cell.length_c   1.000
_cell.angle_alpha   90.00
_cell.angle_beta   90.00
_cell.angle_gamma   90.00
#
_symmetry.space_group_name_H-M   'P 1'
#
loop_
_entity.id
_entity.type
_entity.pdbx_description
1 polymer ?
#
loop_
_entity_poly.entity_id
_entity_poly.type
_entity_poly.pdbx_seq_one_letter_code
_entity_poly.pdbx_strand_id
1 'polypeptide(L)' 'MVDYLARPVTHEAFFKKYASKRFLKASILTRQWAKKYAENFNLDASQPLHVAAR' A
#
# COMPACT_ATOMS: atom_id res chain seq x y z
N MET A 1 2.60 7.17 -2.50
CA MET A 1 1.89 6.69 -1.28
C MET A 1 0.72 5.76 -1.61
N VAL A 2 -0.23 6.15 -2.49
CA VAL A 2 -1.35 5.26 -2.92
C VAL A 2 -0.84 3.97 -3.58
N ASP A 3 0.19 4.08 -4.40
CA ASP A 3 0.88 2.94 -5.03
C ASP A 3 1.41 1.90 -4.03
N TYR A 4 1.93 2.34 -2.88
CA TYR A 4 2.38 1.45 -1.79
C TYR A 4 1.23 0.71 -1.08
N LEU A 5 0.04 1.30 -1.06
CA LEU A 5 -1.14 0.71 -0.43
C LEU A 5 -1.88 -0.25 -1.36
N ALA A 6 -1.90 0.06 -2.67
CA ALA A 6 -2.51 -0.77 -3.69
C ALA A 6 -1.71 -2.06 -3.95
N ARG A 7 -0.38 -1.98 -3.90
CA ARG A 7 0.56 -3.08 -4.15
C ARG A 7 0.74 -4.03 -2.95
N PRO A 8 1.27 -5.26 -3.18
CA PRO A 8 1.69 -6.15 -2.10
C PRO A 8 2.71 -5.50 -1.15
N VAL A 9 2.73 -5.94 0.11
CA VAL A 9 3.55 -5.34 1.17
C VAL A 9 5.03 -5.56 0.87
N THR A 10 5.72 -4.51 0.41
CA THR A 10 7.16 -4.50 0.14
C THR A 10 7.98 -3.97 1.32
N HIS A 11 7.42 -3.04 2.11
CA HIS A 11 8.10 -2.47 3.27
C HIS A 11 7.51 -2.99 4.58
N GLU A 12 8.24 -3.91 5.21
CA GLU A 12 7.86 -4.51 6.48
C GLU A 12 7.78 -3.48 7.63
N ALA A 13 8.59 -2.43 7.59
CA ALA A 13 8.59 -1.37 8.60
C ALA A 13 7.26 -0.59 8.65
N PHE A 14 6.64 -0.30 7.50
CA PHE A 14 5.34 0.36 7.47
C PHE A 14 4.23 -0.58 7.95
N PHE A 15 4.29 -1.85 7.57
CA PHE A 15 3.36 -2.85 8.05
C PHE A 15 3.40 -2.95 9.59
N LYS A 16 4.60 -3.07 10.17
CA LYS A 16 4.79 -3.13 11.64
C LYS A 16 4.33 -1.83 12.33
N LYS A 17 4.63 -0.66 11.76
CA LYS A 17 4.22 0.65 12.30
C LYS A 17 2.70 0.81 12.40
N TYR A 18 1.96 0.35 11.39
CA TYR A 18 0.50 0.48 11.30
C TYR A 18 -0.28 -0.79 11.67
N ALA A 19 0.40 -1.84 12.13
CA ALA A 19 -0.21 -3.06 12.68
C ALA A 19 -0.71 -2.89 14.12
N SER A 20 -0.32 -1.82 14.81
CA SER A 20 -0.78 -1.56 16.18
C SER A 20 -2.31 -1.35 16.22
N LYS A 21 -2.94 -1.79 17.32
CA LYS A 21 -4.41 -1.76 17.50
C LYS A 21 -5.04 -0.37 17.25
N ARG A 22 -4.28 0.70 17.52
CA ARG A 22 -4.68 2.10 17.27
C ARG A 22 -4.92 2.40 15.78
N PHE A 23 -4.16 1.78 14.89
CA PHE A 23 -4.18 2.09 13.45
C PHE A 23 -4.57 0.91 12.56
N LEU A 24 -4.79 -0.29 13.13
CA LEU A 24 -5.13 -1.50 12.39
C LEU A 24 -6.39 -1.36 11.52
N LYS A 25 -7.46 -0.76 12.05
CA LYS A 25 -8.71 -0.58 11.27
C LYS A 25 -8.53 0.45 10.15
N ALA A 26 -7.81 1.53 10.43
CA ALA A 26 -7.52 2.57 9.45
C ALA A 26 -6.59 2.06 8.33
N SER A 27 -5.61 1.21 8.65
CA SER A 27 -4.68 0.64 7.67
C SER A 27 -5.37 -0.34 6.73
N ILE A 28 -6.37 -1.10 7.21
CA ILE A 28 -7.20 -1.96 6.35
C ILE A 28 -8.08 -1.11 5.42
N LEU A 29 -8.79 -0.11 5.94
CA LEU A 29 -9.67 0.75 5.15
C LEU A 29 -8.92 1.48 4.04
N THR A 30 -7.77 2.07 4.36
CA THR A 30 -6.94 2.80 3.38
C THR A 30 -6.36 1.87 2.31
N ARG A 31 -6.02 0.62 2.64
CA ARG A 31 -5.63 -0.39 1.63
C ARG A 31 -6.78 -0.79 0.72
N GLN A 32 -7.98 -1.02 1.28
CA GLN A 32 -9.16 -1.35 0.48
C GLN A 32 -9.53 -0.20 -0.47
N TRP A 33 -9.50 1.03 0.03
CA TRP A 33 -9.70 2.24 -0.77
C TRP A 33 -8.65 2.33 -1.88
N ALA A 34 -7.36 2.19 -1.56
CA ALA A 34 -6.29 2.29 -2.55
C ALA A 34 -6.43 1.25 -3.67
N LYS A 35 -6.83 0.02 -3.35
CA LYS A 35 -7.09 -1.03 -4.36
C LYS A 35 -8.28 -0.68 -5.25
N LYS A 36 -9.37 -0.16 -4.67
CA LYS A 36 -10.58 0.21 -5.41
C LYS A 36 -10.34 1.34 -6.43
N TYR A 37 -9.48 2.30 -6.09
CA TYR A 37 -9.22 3.46 -6.94
C TYR A 37 -7.89 3.36 -7.72
N ALA A 38 -7.20 2.23 -7.67
CA ALA A 38 -5.91 2.05 -8.35
C ALA A 38 -6.01 2.31 -9.86
N GLU A 39 -7.11 1.87 -10.48
CA GLU A 39 -7.39 2.06 -11.91
C GLU A 39 -7.51 3.55 -12.28
N ASN A 40 -8.17 4.36 -11.44
CA ASN A 40 -8.31 5.80 -11.66
C ASN A 40 -6.96 6.54 -11.63
N PHE A 41 -5.95 5.96 -10.97
CA PHE A 41 -4.61 6.53 -10.89
C PHE A 41 -3.63 5.91 -11.89
N ASN A 42 -4.10 5.09 -12.84
CA ASN A 42 -3.28 4.34 -13.80
C ASN A 42 -2.18 3.52 -13.12
N LEU A 43 -2.45 2.97 -11.93
CA LEU A 43 -1.50 2.18 -11.17
C LEU A 43 -1.68 0.70 -11.49
N ASP A 44 -0.64 0.08 -12.07
CA ASP A 44 -0.59 -1.37 -12.23
C ASP A 44 -0.01 -2.02 -10.96
N ALA A 45 -0.89 -2.62 -10.17
CA ALA A 45 -0.54 -3.32 -8.93
C ALA A 45 0.28 -4.61 -9.17
N SER A 46 0.34 -5.11 -10.40
CA SER A 46 1.14 -6.28 -10.80
C SER A 46 2.63 -5.95 -10.87
N GLN A 47 2.95 -4.73 -11.29
CA GLN A 47 4.35 -4.30 -11.41
C GLN A 47 4.96 -4.12 -10.01
N PRO A 48 6.24 -4.43 -9.81
CA PRO A 48 6.93 -4.08 -8.57
C PRO A 48 7.04 -2.55 -8.44
N LEU A 49 6.99 -2.05 -7.20
CA LEU A 49 7.42 -0.67 -6.91
C LEU A 49 8.81 -0.49 -7.53
N HIS A 50 9.00 0.54 -8.35
CA HIS A 50 10.30 0.85 -8.93
C HIS A 50 11.27 1.11 -7.77
N VAL A 51 11.96 0.05 -7.35
CA VAL A 51 13.07 0.13 -6.42
C VAL A 51 14.10 0.92 -7.20
N ALA A 52 14.24 2.21 -6.90
CA ALA A 52 15.30 3.00 -7.48
C ALA A 52 16.59 2.22 -7.25
N ALA A 53 17.11 1.65 -8.34
CA ALA A 53 18.35 0.89 -8.33
C ALA A 53 19.40 1.80 -7.72
N ARG A 54 19.93 1.37 -6.58
CA ARG A 54 21.21 1.85 -6.06
C ARG A 54 22.25 0.81 -6.42
#